data_AF-A0A3M1J9F4-F1
#
_entry.id   AF-A0A3M1J9F4-F1
#
_cell.length_a   1.000
_cell.length_b   1.000
_cell.length_c   1.000
_cell.angle_alpha   90.00
_cell.angle_beta   90.00
_cell.angle_gamma   90.00
#
_symmetry.space_group_name_H-M   'P 1'
#
loop_
_entity.id
_entity.type
_entity.pdbx_description
1 polymer ?
#
loop_
_entity_poly.entity_id
_entity_poly.type
_entity_poly.pdbx_seq_one_letter_code
_entity_poly.pdbx_strand_id
1 'polypeptide(L)'
;MNKFLSIILSIFVLGCVVIVTNFWIRGFYESVRTYRSPVVGVDLPALSPANLSAPGQVVLVIVSGLGQLNAETLDMPALSQIRQTGAAATVQSQPPTFTQTSWGTLVTGAPPDSNDAPPVDVSGAGPRPIGVGTIFSRAHAAQLKTALLGDETWRQLIPRNDLDQVFYVNPADPAGDQLVFENALLALDGDAVDLLVVQFSLLAHAARNQGGTGGAAYREAARQIDAYVGQIHQRMDLGRGVLLVVGDHGYTADGGRGGAEPELTQQPLVLAGGLVSPGNYSDVYQTDIAPTITTLLGVEPPGAAQGRILFEMLRLPQADTATAQLLLAEQRIGLAQTIEEIVSGQPSNAAAALESDLEQAQQTLAQNNLSGAFQLAQLAQESADDVLAAAQRQHISGKQLSRLLLSAGLLLLWGGLLWRRRGKYVSVIVIAAALTVALYHILYQLQGFEYSLSAINDFSTWPFSVARRVAVSLLAGGGLILITLMLTGEENWLIALGTGYGFGVLVTFVFALPLFWAFWQNGWQVELYLPAVDVVFWQITATFEAMIAAAIGLFLPWPIMLLIVFVTRTRRLLSGEPQPPPKPDALPGLHL
;
A
#
# COMPACT_ATOMS: atom_id res chain seq x y z
N MET A 1 2.36 -16.17 43.59
CA MET A 1 1.56 -17.04 42.68
C MET A 1 2.14 -18.45 42.75
N ASN A 2 1.30 -19.48 42.87
CA ASN A 2 1.77 -20.87 42.82
C ASN A 2 2.52 -21.10 41.48
N LYS A 3 3.69 -21.74 41.51
CA LYS A 3 4.53 -21.97 40.31
C LYS A 3 3.74 -22.70 39.21
N PHE A 4 2.89 -23.64 39.61
CA PHE A 4 2.00 -24.36 38.70
C PHE A 4 0.98 -23.44 38.03
N LEU A 5 0.34 -22.56 38.80
CA LEU A 5 -0.61 -21.57 38.29
C LEU A 5 0.07 -20.58 37.32
N SER A 6 1.32 -20.20 37.58
CA SER A 6 2.11 -19.36 36.67
C SER A 6 2.36 -20.02 35.31
N ILE A 7 2.60 -21.33 35.29
CA ILE A 7 2.82 -22.10 34.07
C ILE A 7 1.53 -22.19 33.27
N ILE A 8 0.42 -22.59 33.92
CA ILE A 8 -0.91 -22.66 33.28
C ILE A 8 -1.29 -21.32 32.66
N LEU A 9 -1.11 -20.23 33.41
CA LEU A 9 -1.42 -18.88 32.94
C LEU A 9 -0.57 -18.49 31.73
N SER A 10 0.69 -18.94 31.67
CA SER A 10 1.57 -18.65 30.53
C SER A 10 1.17 -19.43 29.28
N ILE A 11 0.83 -20.71 29.46
CA ILE A 11 0.29 -21.55 28.37
C ILE A 11 -1.01 -20.93 27.84
N PHE A 12 -1.89 -20.48 28.74
CA PHE A 12 -3.12 -19.81 28.37
C PHE A 12 -2.87 -18.53 27.58
N VAL A 13 -1.99 -17.64 28.06
CA VAL A 13 -1.64 -16.39 27.36
C VAL A 13 -1.08 -16.68 25.96
N LEU A 14 -0.12 -17.60 25.84
CA LEU A 14 0.46 -17.96 24.54
C LEU A 14 -0.59 -18.55 23.59
N GLY A 15 -1.45 -19.44 24.08
CA GLY A 15 -2.56 -20.01 23.30
C GLY A 15 -3.56 -18.94 22.84
N CYS A 16 -3.92 -18.01 23.71
CA CYS A 16 -4.78 -16.87 23.36
C CYS A 16 -4.14 -16.00 22.28
N VAL A 17 -2.84 -15.71 22.38
CA VAL A 17 -2.13 -14.92 21.36
C VAL A 17 -2.25 -15.59 20.00
N VAL A 18 -1.93 -16.89 19.88
CA VAL A 18 -2.03 -17.63 18.61
C VAL A 18 -3.42 -17.54 18.00
N ILE A 19 -4.47 -17.70 18.83
CA ILE A 19 -5.87 -17.64 18.37
C ILE A 19 -6.21 -16.22 17.90
N VAL A 20 -5.93 -15.21 18.72
CA VAL A 20 -6.28 -13.81 18.44
C VAL A 20 -5.54 -13.30 17.20
N THR A 21 -4.23 -13.55 17.08
CA THR A 21 -3.45 -13.12 15.91
C THR A 21 -3.92 -13.79 14.62
N ASN A 22 -4.35 -15.06 14.68
CA ASN A 22 -4.91 -15.74 13.51
C ASN A 22 -6.28 -15.15 13.10
N PHE A 23 -7.15 -14.77 14.04
CA PHE A 23 -8.38 -14.04 13.71
C PHE A 23 -8.07 -12.65 13.18
N TRP A 24 -7.10 -11.96 13.76
CA TRP A 24 -6.68 -10.62 13.36
C TRP A 24 -6.21 -10.58 11.92
N ILE A 25 -5.27 -11.45 11.54
CA ILE A 25 -4.70 -11.42 10.18
C ILE A 25 -5.76 -11.73 9.13
N ARG A 26 -6.68 -12.67 9.41
CA ARG A 26 -7.79 -13.01 8.51
C ARG A 26 -8.76 -11.84 8.37
N GLY A 27 -9.14 -11.22 9.48
CA GLY A 27 -10.05 -10.08 9.49
C GLY A 27 -9.46 -8.87 8.76
N PHE A 28 -8.19 -8.58 9.00
CA PHE A 28 -7.48 -7.49 8.32
C PHE A 28 -7.33 -7.77 6.82
N TYR A 29 -6.89 -8.97 6.44
CA TYR A 29 -6.74 -9.36 5.04
C TYR A 29 -8.06 -9.29 4.26
N GLU A 30 -9.16 -9.82 4.81
CA GLU A 30 -10.47 -9.69 4.16
C GLU A 30 -10.93 -8.24 4.09
N SER A 31 -10.64 -7.39 5.09
CA SER A 31 -10.98 -5.96 5.01
C SER A 31 -10.26 -5.24 3.87
N VAL A 32 -8.97 -5.53 3.64
CA VAL A 32 -8.19 -4.98 2.52
C VAL A 32 -8.73 -5.51 1.18
N ARG A 33 -8.99 -6.82 1.09
CA ARG A 33 -9.47 -7.47 -0.15
C ARG A 33 -10.86 -6.99 -0.57
N THR A 34 -11.72 -6.70 0.40
CA THR A 34 -13.12 -6.30 0.16
C THR A 34 -13.35 -4.80 0.16
N TYR A 35 -12.32 -4.01 0.52
CA TYR A 35 -12.34 -2.55 0.54
C TYR A 35 -12.93 -1.96 -0.74
N ARG A 36 -13.80 -0.96 -0.59
CA ARG A 36 -14.35 -0.15 -1.68
C ARG A 36 -14.17 1.30 -1.33
N SER A 37 -14.01 2.13 -2.35
CA SER A 37 -13.99 3.57 -2.17
C SER A 37 -15.29 4.04 -1.50
N PRO A 38 -15.21 5.02 -0.58
CA PRO A 38 -16.36 5.51 0.17
C PRO A 38 -17.41 6.18 -0.71
N VAL A 39 -17.03 6.62 -1.91
CA VAL A 39 -17.92 7.31 -2.86
C VAL A 39 -18.52 6.39 -3.93
N VAL A 40 -18.31 5.08 -3.81
CA VAL A 40 -18.94 4.09 -4.70
C VAL A 40 -20.42 3.99 -4.43
N GLY A 41 -21.23 4.12 -5.48
CA GLY A 41 -22.68 4.05 -5.39
C GLY A 41 -23.31 5.28 -4.71
N VAL A 42 -22.54 6.35 -4.54
CA VAL A 42 -23.02 7.66 -4.10
C VAL A 42 -23.18 8.55 -5.33
N ASP A 43 -24.34 9.16 -5.48
CA ASP A 43 -24.62 10.09 -6.58
C ASP A 43 -23.91 11.42 -6.30
N LEU A 44 -22.75 11.62 -6.92
CA LEU A 44 -22.05 12.89 -6.86
C LEU A 44 -22.82 13.97 -7.65
N PRO A 45 -22.80 15.25 -7.23
CA PRO A 45 -23.47 16.33 -7.93
C PRO A 45 -23.05 16.40 -9.41
N ALA A 46 -24.04 16.60 -10.28
CA ALA A 46 -23.79 16.85 -11.70
C ALA A 46 -23.08 18.20 -11.89
N LEU A 47 -22.12 18.25 -12.82
CA LEU A 47 -21.38 19.47 -13.10
C LEU A 47 -22.15 20.37 -14.06
N SER A 48 -21.80 21.65 -14.04
CA SER A 48 -22.32 22.61 -14.99
C SER A 48 -21.82 22.29 -16.40
N PRO A 49 -22.65 22.43 -17.46
CA PRO A 49 -22.20 22.22 -18.83
C PRO A 49 -21.07 23.19 -19.19
N ALA A 50 -19.97 22.68 -19.70
CA ALA A 50 -18.84 23.47 -20.18
C ALA A 50 -18.55 23.18 -21.65
N ASN A 51 -18.27 24.24 -22.40
CA ASN A 51 -17.80 24.14 -23.77
C ASN A 51 -16.28 24.33 -23.79
N LEU A 52 -15.55 23.26 -23.46
CA LEU A 52 -14.10 23.23 -23.66
C LEU A 52 -13.80 22.90 -25.13
N SER A 53 -12.85 23.60 -25.73
CA SER A 53 -12.38 23.24 -27.06
C SER A 53 -11.69 21.86 -26.99
N ALA A 54 -12.29 20.83 -27.59
CA ALA A 54 -11.68 19.49 -27.66
C ALA A 54 -10.53 19.50 -28.69
N PRO A 55 -9.27 19.35 -28.26
CA PRO A 55 -8.14 19.60 -29.13
C PRO A 55 -7.75 18.43 -30.03
N GLY A 56 -8.27 17.23 -29.82
CA GLY A 56 -8.05 16.07 -30.67
C GLY A 56 -7.75 14.80 -29.87
N GLN A 57 -6.97 13.90 -30.47
CA GLN A 57 -6.66 12.58 -29.91
C GLN A 57 -5.68 12.66 -28.73
N VAL A 58 -5.99 11.97 -27.63
CA VAL A 58 -5.09 11.77 -26.48
C VAL A 58 -4.66 10.31 -26.43
N VAL A 59 -3.35 10.07 -26.42
CA VAL A 59 -2.77 8.74 -26.27
C VAL A 59 -2.01 8.69 -24.94
N LEU A 60 -2.41 7.79 -24.05
CA LEU A 60 -1.71 7.51 -22.80
C LEU A 60 -0.98 6.18 -22.92
N VAL A 61 0.35 6.20 -22.84
CA VAL A 61 1.18 5.01 -22.73
C VAL A 61 1.60 4.80 -21.28
N ILE A 62 1.16 3.71 -20.68
CA ILE A 62 1.52 3.29 -19.33
C ILE A 62 2.62 2.23 -19.43
N VAL A 63 3.80 2.54 -18.90
CA VAL A 63 4.93 1.62 -18.87
C VAL A 63 5.04 1.00 -17.48
N SER A 64 4.53 -0.22 -17.33
CA SER A 64 4.44 -0.85 -16.02
C SER A 64 5.80 -1.19 -15.43
N GLY A 65 6.04 -0.74 -14.20
CA GLY A 65 7.29 -0.98 -13.48
C GLY A 65 8.43 -0.02 -13.80
N LEU A 66 8.19 1.07 -14.54
CA LEU A 66 9.21 2.08 -14.88
C LEU A 66 9.28 3.16 -13.80
N GLY A 67 10.31 3.10 -12.95
CA GLY A 67 10.65 4.15 -11.98
C GLY A 67 11.52 5.26 -12.58
N GLN A 68 11.50 6.46 -11.97
CA GLN A 68 12.21 7.65 -12.44
C GLN A 68 13.71 7.42 -12.64
N LEU A 69 14.39 6.84 -11.64
CA LEU A 69 15.82 6.56 -11.70
C LEU A 69 16.17 5.63 -12.87
N ASN A 70 15.34 4.63 -13.16
CA ASN A 70 15.55 3.71 -14.27
C ASN A 70 15.34 4.42 -15.62
N ALA A 71 14.35 5.29 -15.73
CA ALA A 71 14.11 6.08 -16.93
C ALA A 71 15.26 7.05 -17.26
N GLU A 72 16.02 7.50 -16.26
CA GLU A 72 17.19 8.35 -16.43
C GLU A 72 18.48 7.59 -16.75
N THR A 73 18.63 6.38 -16.21
CA THR A 73 19.89 5.61 -16.26
C THR A 73 19.93 4.54 -17.34
N LEU A 74 18.77 4.05 -17.80
CA LEU A 74 18.67 3.05 -18.85
C LEU A 74 18.71 3.68 -20.25
N ASP A 75 19.09 2.86 -21.24
CA ASP A 75 19.11 3.25 -22.65
C ASP A 75 17.68 3.34 -23.19
N MET A 76 17.09 4.53 -23.05
CA MET A 76 15.74 4.88 -23.50
C MET A 76 15.76 6.16 -24.36
N PRO A 77 16.31 6.08 -25.59
CA PRO A 77 16.49 7.24 -26.47
C PRO A 77 15.19 7.92 -26.90
N ALA A 78 14.10 7.18 -27.15
CA ALA A 78 12.82 7.78 -27.53
C ALA A 78 12.23 8.59 -26.38
N LEU A 79 12.18 8.04 -25.17
CA LEU A 79 11.75 8.75 -23.97
C LEU A 79 12.63 9.99 -23.72
N SER A 80 13.93 9.86 -23.91
CA SER A 80 14.89 10.96 -23.79
C SER A 80 14.67 12.05 -24.83
N GLN A 81 14.34 11.70 -26.07
CA GLN A 81 13.98 12.66 -27.12
C GLN A 81 12.70 13.41 -26.76
N ILE A 82 11.64 12.70 -26.36
CA ILE A 82 10.36 13.32 -25.96
C ILE A 82 10.59 14.29 -24.80
N ARG A 83 11.37 13.91 -23.79
CA ARG A 83 11.76 14.79 -22.68
C ARG A 83 12.47 16.06 -23.12
N GLN A 84 13.29 16.02 -24.17
CA GLN A 84 14.03 17.19 -24.67
C GLN A 84 13.15 18.14 -25.49
N THR A 85 12.19 17.60 -26.26
CA THR A 85 11.38 18.38 -27.20
C THR A 85 9.96 18.67 -26.71
N GLY A 86 9.52 17.97 -25.67
CA GLY A 86 8.20 18.06 -25.06
C GLY A 86 8.28 18.51 -23.60
N ALA A 87 7.26 18.19 -22.82
CA ALA A 87 7.22 18.48 -21.39
C ALA A 87 7.62 17.26 -20.58
N ALA A 88 8.31 17.45 -19.45
CA ALA A 88 8.71 16.37 -18.57
C ALA A 88 8.58 16.77 -17.10
N ALA A 89 8.21 15.80 -16.26
CA ALA A 89 8.15 15.93 -14.80
C ALA A 89 8.38 14.58 -14.13
N THR A 90 8.73 14.59 -12.84
CA THR A 90 8.68 13.40 -12.00
C THR A 90 7.28 13.29 -11.38
N VAL A 91 6.64 12.13 -11.53
CA VAL A 91 5.36 11.82 -10.90
C VAL A 91 5.60 11.21 -9.54
N GLN A 92 4.91 11.73 -8.53
CA GLN A 92 4.85 11.20 -7.18
C GLN A 92 3.56 10.40 -7.00
N SER A 93 3.70 9.10 -6.73
CA SER A 93 2.60 8.18 -6.43
C SER A 93 2.39 8.02 -4.94
N GLN A 94 1.12 7.94 -4.53
CA GLN A 94 0.77 7.67 -3.14
C GLN A 94 0.75 6.14 -2.90
N PRO A 95 1.42 5.64 -1.84
CA PRO A 95 1.33 4.23 -1.48
C PRO A 95 -0.10 3.82 -1.07
N PRO A 96 -0.50 2.56 -1.27
CA PRO A 96 0.34 1.45 -1.73
C PRO A 96 0.60 1.45 -3.25
N THR A 97 1.85 1.19 -3.64
CA THR A 97 2.32 1.22 -5.04
C THR A 97 2.21 -0.16 -5.71
N PHE A 98 0.99 -0.71 -5.78
CA PHE A 98 0.69 -1.92 -6.54
C PHE A 98 0.12 -1.59 -7.92
N THR A 99 0.18 -2.55 -8.85
CA THR A 99 -0.18 -2.33 -10.26
C THR A 99 -1.63 -1.90 -10.42
N GLN A 100 -2.58 -2.65 -9.85
CA GLN A 100 -4.02 -2.40 -10.04
C GLN A 100 -4.46 -1.05 -9.45
N THR A 101 -3.96 -0.68 -8.28
CA THR A 101 -4.29 0.62 -7.66
C THR A 101 -3.62 1.79 -8.36
N SER A 102 -2.38 1.63 -8.85
CA SER A 102 -1.70 2.69 -9.62
C SER A 102 -2.41 2.97 -10.94
N TRP A 103 -2.87 1.92 -11.63
CA TRP A 103 -3.73 2.04 -12.81
C TRP A 103 -5.05 2.75 -12.49
N GLY A 104 -5.69 2.38 -11.38
CA GLY A 104 -6.87 3.07 -10.86
C GLY A 104 -6.64 4.56 -10.66
N THR A 105 -5.54 4.95 -10.02
CA THR A 105 -5.16 6.36 -9.81
C THR A 105 -4.97 7.09 -11.14
N LEU A 106 -4.26 6.50 -12.11
CA LEU A 106 -4.01 7.12 -13.42
C LEU A 106 -5.30 7.42 -14.20
N VAL A 107 -6.30 6.54 -14.12
CA VAL A 107 -7.55 6.68 -14.90
C VAL A 107 -8.68 7.37 -14.15
N THR A 108 -8.63 7.46 -12.82
CA THR A 108 -9.64 8.15 -12.01
C THR A 108 -9.16 9.51 -11.51
N GLY A 109 -7.85 9.72 -11.42
CA GLY A 109 -7.25 10.87 -10.74
C GLY A 109 -7.44 10.85 -9.23
N ALA A 110 -8.00 9.78 -8.66
CA ALA A 110 -8.27 9.61 -7.25
C ALA A 110 -7.13 8.84 -6.57
N PRO A 111 -6.76 9.14 -5.31
CA PRO A 111 -5.76 8.37 -4.57
C PRO A 111 -6.24 6.95 -4.25
N PRO A 112 -5.34 6.05 -3.80
CA PRO A 112 -5.65 4.64 -3.53
C PRO A 112 -6.86 4.37 -2.61
N ASP A 113 -7.22 5.30 -1.73
CA ASP A 113 -8.38 5.18 -0.85
C ASP A 113 -9.73 5.51 -1.53
N SER A 114 -9.70 6.16 -2.69
CA SER A 114 -10.92 6.67 -3.35
C SER A 114 -11.04 6.27 -4.82
N ASN A 115 -9.97 5.71 -5.42
CA ASN A 115 -9.97 5.21 -6.80
C ASN A 115 -10.74 3.91 -7.01
N ASP A 116 -11.14 3.24 -5.93
CA ASP A 116 -11.90 1.99 -5.91
C ASP A 116 -11.22 0.75 -6.52
N ALA A 117 -9.99 0.88 -7.02
CA ALA A 117 -9.19 -0.25 -7.41
C ALA A 117 -8.70 -1.01 -6.16
N PRO A 118 -8.44 -2.33 -6.25
CA PRO A 118 -7.93 -3.09 -5.11
C PRO A 118 -6.63 -2.49 -4.55
N PRO A 119 -6.52 -2.22 -3.24
CA PRO A 119 -5.31 -1.67 -2.63
C PRO A 119 -4.08 -2.57 -2.75
N VAL A 120 -4.31 -3.86 -3.02
CA VAL A 120 -3.28 -4.89 -3.27
C VAL A 120 -3.72 -5.69 -4.49
N ASP A 121 -2.78 -6.03 -5.37
CA ASP A 121 -3.07 -6.79 -6.59
C ASP A 121 -3.81 -8.10 -6.28
N VAL A 122 -4.98 -8.28 -6.89
CA VAL A 122 -5.78 -9.50 -6.76
C VAL A 122 -5.51 -10.45 -7.93
N SER A 123 -5.22 -11.71 -7.62
CA SER A 123 -5.08 -12.80 -8.60
C SER A 123 -6.30 -13.75 -8.61
N GLY A 124 -6.49 -14.53 -9.68
CA GLY A 124 -7.49 -15.61 -9.73
C GLY A 124 -8.84 -15.13 -10.26
N ALA A 125 -9.86 -15.03 -9.38
CA ALA A 125 -11.20 -14.52 -9.76
C ALA A 125 -11.17 -13.08 -10.31
N GLY A 126 -10.04 -12.39 -10.11
CA GLY A 126 -9.72 -11.07 -10.63
C GLY A 126 -10.36 -9.92 -9.84
N PRO A 127 -9.99 -8.67 -10.17
CA PRO A 127 -10.45 -7.50 -9.45
C PRO A 127 -11.93 -7.21 -9.75
N ARG A 128 -12.55 -6.41 -8.89
CA ARG A 128 -13.89 -5.85 -9.16
C ARG A 128 -13.75 -4.64 -10.09
N PRO A 129 -14.78 -4.33 -10.90
CA PRO A 129 -14.80 -3.09 -11.67
C PRO A 129 -14.73 -1.87 -10.77
N ILE A 130 -13.95 -0.88 -11.20
CA ILE A 130 -13.87 0.44 -10.60
C ILE A 130 -15.27 1.06 -10.69
N GLY A 131 -15.83 1.41 -9.53
CA GLY A 131 -17.19 1.93 -9.37
C GLY A 131 -17.27 3.46 -9.32
N VAL A 132 -16.16 4.16 -9.52
CA VAL A 132 -16.09 5.62 -9.61
C VAL A 132 -15.80 6.05 -11.05
N GLY A 133 -16.07 7.32 -11.37
CA GLY A 133 -15.79 7.85 -12.70
C GLY A 133 -14.32 7.69 -13.10
N THR A 134 -14.10 7.32 -14.36
CA THR A 134 -12.78 7.20 -15.02
C THR A 134 -12.70 8.11 -16.26
N ILE A 135 -11.50 8.34 -16.78
CA ILE A 135 -11.29 9.02 -18.07
C ILE A 135 -12.11 8.38 -19.21
N PHE A 136 -12.29 7.05 -19.18
CA PHE A 136 -13.09 6.32 -20.18
C PHE A 136 -14.58 6.63 -20.03
N SER A 137 -15.12 6.55 -18.81
CA SER A 137 -16.53 6.86 -18.57
C SER A 137 -16.88 8.31 -18.92
N ARG A 138 -15.96 9.26 -18.69
CA ARG A 138 -16.13 10.67 -19.03
C ARG A 138 -16.06 10.91 -20.53
N ALA A 139 -15.10 10.30 -21.21
CA ALA A 139 -15.00 10.35 -22.67
C ALA A 139 -16.23 9.73 -23.34
N HIS A 140 -16.66 8.55 -22.89
CA HIS A 140 -17.82 7.85 -23.43
C HIS A 140 -19.12 8.63 -23.18
N ALA A 141 -19.32 9.23 -22.00
CA ALA A 141 -20.46 10.10 -21.73
C ALA A 141 -20.53 11.32 -22.67
N ALA A 142 -19.38 11.81 -23.12
CA ALA A 142 -19.24 12.86 -24.13
C ALA A 142 -19.28 12.33 -25.58
N GLN A 143 -19.61 11.05 -25.79
CA GLN A 143 -19.67 10.39 -27.10
C GLN A 143 -18.33 10.35 -27.85
N LEU A 144 -17.21 10.45 -27.13
CA LEU A 144 -15.87 10.27 -27.68
C LEU A 144 -15.53 8.78 -27.77
N LYS A 145 -14.76 8.41 -28.80
CA LYS A 145 -14.34 7.03 -29.03
C LYS A 145 -13.16 6.65 -28.14
N THR A 146 -13.30 5.55 -27.39
CA THR A 146 -12.28 5.10 -26.43
C THR A 146 -11.68 3.74 -26.81
N ALA A 147 -10.39 3.57 -26.52
CA ALA A 147 -9.69 2.31 -26.70
C ALA A 147 -8.74 1.98 -25.54
N LEU A 148 -8.68 0.72 -25.14
CA LEU A 148 -7.79 0.22 -24.09
C LEU A 148 -7.09 -1.07 -24.53
N LEU A 149 -5.76 -1.03 -24.60
CA LEU A 149 -4.92 -2.14 -25.03
C LEU A 149 -3.89 -2.45 -23.92
N GLY A 150 -3.81 -3.71 -23.47
CA GLY A 150 -2.87 -4.10 -22.41
C GLY A 150 -3.19 -5.45 -21.75
N ASP A 151 -2.77 -5.62 -20.50
CA ASP A 151 -3.01 -6.83 -19.70
C ASP A 151 -4.51 -7.15 -19.53
N GLU A 152 -4.87 -8.44 -19.53
CA GLU A 152 -6.26 -8.90 -19.37
C GLU A 152 -6.94 -8.46 -18.05
N THR A 153 -6.18 -8.07 -17.03
CA THR A 153 -6.70 -7.53 -15.77
C THR A 153 -7.54 -6.26 -16.00
N TRP A 154 -7.21 -5.45 -17.02
CA TRP A 154 -7.99 -4.27 -17.41
C TRP A 154 -9.44 -4.60 -17.75
N ARG A 155 -9.69 -5.79 -18.32
CA ARG A 155 -11.04 -6.27 -18.68
C ARG A 155 -12.01 -6.25 -17.49
N GLN A 156 -11.47 -6.48 -16.29
CA GLN A 156 -12.28 -6.52 -15.07
C GLN A 156 -12.30 -5.18 -14.34
N LEU A 157 -11.22 -4.39 -14.42
CA LEU A 157 -11.14 -3.08 -13.78
C LEU A 157 -12.03 -2.03 -14.45
N ILE A 158 -12.09 -2.01 -15.79
CA ILE A 158 -12.84 -1.00 -16.54
C ILE A 158 -14.12 -1.63 -17.14
N PRO A 159 -15.31 -1.08 -16.84
CA PRO A 159 -16.55 -1.55 -17.45
C PRO A 159 -16.49 -1.53 -18.98
N ARG A 160 -16.92 -2.63 -19.62
CA ARG A 160 -16.90 -2.73 -21.09
C ARG A 160 -17.72 -1.66 -21.79
N ASN A 161 -18.76 -1.14 -21.14
CA ASN A 161 -19.65 -0.12 -21.69
C ASN A 161 -18.96 1.24 -21.87
N ASP A 162 -17.81 1.46 -21.23
CA ASP A 162 -17.03 2.69 -21.37
C ASP A 162 -15.97 2.59 -22.50
N LEU A 163 -15.92 1.45 -23.22
CA LEU A 163 -14.86 1.08 -24.16
C LEU A 163 -15.40 0.64 -25.53
N ASP A 164 -15.10 1.42 -26.57
CA ASP A 164 -15.43 1.05 -27.96
C ASP A 164 -14.51 -0.07 -28.46
N GLN A 165 -13.20 0.08 -28.27
CA GLN A 165 -12.18 -0.86 -28.74
C GLN A 165 -11.36 -1.40 -27.56
N VAL A 166 -11.04 -2.70 -27.59
CA VAL A 166 -10.11 -3.28 -26.61
C VAL A 166 -9.20 -4.31 -27.26
N PHE A 167 -8.00 -4.45 -26.72
CA PHE A 167 -7.12 -5.58 -27.01
C PHE A 167 -6.44 -6.03 -25.73
N TYR A 168 -6.72 -7.25 -25.29
CA TYR A 168 -6.23 -7.78 -24.02
C TYR A 168 -5.30 -8.96 -24.24
N VAL A 169 -4.16 -8.99 -23.54
CA VAL A 169 -3.20 -10.09 -23.59
C VAL A 169 -3.11 -10.85 -22.27
N ASN A 170 -2.93 -12.17 -22.37
CA ASN A 170 -2.61 -13.05 -21.25
C ASN A 170 -1.85 -14.28 -21.81
N PRO A 171 -0.61 -14.56 -21.37
CA PRO A 171 0.15 -13.81 -20.36
C PRO A 171 0.63 -12.44 -20.88
N ALA A 172 0.78 -11.48 -19.97
CA ALA A 172 1.44 -10.21 -20.25
C ALA A 172 2.97 -10.38 -20.13
N ASP A 173 3.53 -11.01 -21.16
CA ASP A 173 4.93 -11.35 -21.34
C ASP A 173 5.51 -10.59 -22.57
N PRO A 174 6.77 -10.81 -22.98
CA PRO A 174 7.34 -10.12 -24.13
C PRO A 174 6.55 -10.27 -25.44
N ALA A 175 5.93 -11.43 -25.68
CA ALA A 175 5.13 -11.66 -26.88
C ALA A 175 3.76 -10.96 -26.77
N GLY A 176 3.17 -10.94 -25.57
CA GLY A 176 1.97 -10.17 -25.28
C GLY A 176 2.16 -8.67 -25.56
N ASP A 177 3.24 -8.07 -25.04
CA ASP A 177 3.52 -6.65 -25.26
C ASP A 177 3.81 -6.31 -26.73
N GLN A 178 4.43 -7.23 -27.49
CA GLN A 178 4.58 -7.07 -28.93
C GLN A 178 3.20 -7.00 -29.63
N LEU A 179 2.27 -7.90 -29.28
CA LEU A 179 0.92 -7.87 -29.84
C LEU A 179 0.15 -6.60 -29.45
N VAL A 180 0.29 -6.13 -28.20
CA VAL A 180 -0.27 -4.84 -27.75
C VAL A 180 0.28 -3.70 -28.59
N PHE A 181 1.59 -3.67 -28.83
CA PHE A 181 2.24 -2.67 -29.67
C PHE A 181 1.72 -2.68 -31.11
N GLU A 182 1.66 -3.86 -31.75
CA GLU A 182 1.14 -4.00 -33.12
C GLU A 182 -0.31 -3.52 -33.22
N ASN A 183 -1.16 -3.84 -32.24
CA ASN A 183 -2.55 -3.37 -32.20
C ASN A 183 -2.66 -1.87 -31.89
N ALA A 184 -1.74 -1.30 -31.11
CA ALA A 184 -1.69 0.14 -30.88
C ALA A 184 -1.42 0.89 -32.19
N LEU A 185 -0.50 0.41 -33.04
CA LEU A 185 -0.30 0.99 -34.36
C LEU A 185 -1.53 0.87 -35.24
N LEU A 186 -2.24 -0.28 -35.23
CA LEU A 186 -3.49 -0.43 -35.97
C LEU A 186 -4.59 0.52 -35.47
N ALA A 187 -4.69 0.75 -34.16
CA ALA A 187 -5.66 1.69 -33.58
C ALA A 187 -5.36 3.15 -33.95
N LEU A 188 -4.08 3.51 -34.09
CA LEU A 188 -3.67 4.83 -34.58
C LEU A 188 -3.96 5.02 -36.08
N ASP A 189 -4.00 3.92 -36.85
CA ASP A 189 -4.15 3.92 -38.31
C ASP A 189 -5.61 3.78 -38.76
N GLY A 190 -6.45 3.18 -37.92
CA GLY A 190 -7.84 2.81 -38.20
C GLY A 190 -8.84 3.93 -37.94
N ASP A 191 -10.00 3.57 -37.40
CA ASP A 191 -11.02 4.53 -36.98
C ASP A 191 -10.43 5.50 -35.94
N ALA A 192 -10.66 6.81 -36.12
CA ALA A 192 -10.17 7.83 -35.20
C ALA A 192 -10.67 7.55 -33.77
N VAL A 193 -9.78 7.09 -32.89
CA VAL A 193 -9.98 6.99 -31.45
C VAL A 193 -9.60 8.31 -30.83
N ASP A 194 -10.45 8.86 -29.96
CA ASP A 194 -10.20 10.13 -29.27
C ASP A 194 -9.36 9.92 -28.00
N LEU A 195 -9.59 8.83 -27.27
CA LEU A 195 -8.78 8.41 -26.12
C LEU A 195 -8.25 6.98 -26.30
N LEU A 196 -6.94 6.84 -26.47
CA LEU A 196 -6.26 5.54 -26.56
C LEU A 196 -5.34 5.34 -25.35
N VAL A 197 -5.57 4.28 -24.59
CA VAL A 197 -4.67 3.87 -23.51
C VAL A 197 -3.96 2.57 -23.92
N VAL A 198 -2.63 2.59 -23.87
CA VAL A 198 -1.75 1.46 -24.19
C VAL A 198 -0.92 1.14 -22.96
N GLN A 199 -1.03 -0.07 -22.42
CA GLN A 199 -0.28 -0.50 -21.24
C GLN A 199 0.69 -1.63 -21.60
N PHE A 200 1.96 -1.44 -21.26
CA PHE A 200 3.04 -2.40 -21.47
C PHE A 200 3.49 -3.01 -20.14
N SER A 201 3.54 -4.33 -20.05
CA SER A 201 3.85 -5.10 -18.83
C SER A 201 5.27 -5.66 -18.80
N LEU A 202 6.03 -5.59 -19.89
CA LEU A 202 7.31 -6.29 -20.07
C LEU A 202 8.35 -5.91 -19.00
N LEU A 203 8.45 -4.63 -18.63
CA LEU A 203 9.34 -4.17 -17.57
C LEU A 203 8.97 -4.74 -16.20
N ALA A 204 7.69 -4.65 -15.82
CA ALA A 204 7.16 -5.26 -14.60
C ALA A 204 7.29 -6.80 -14.60
N HIS A 205 7.16 -7.46 -15.75
CA HIS A 205 7.39 -8.89 -15.91
C HIS A 205 8.86 -9.23 -15.62
N ALA A 206 9.80 -8.50 -16.22
CA ALA A 206 11.23 -8.70 -16.00
C ALA A 206 11.62 -8.47 -14.53
N ALA A 207 11.12 -7.40 -13.90
CA ALA A 207 11.41 -7.10 -12.49
C ALA A 207 10.92 -8.21 -11.54
N ARG A 208 9.68 -8.68 -11.71
CA ARG A 208 9.08 -9.71 -10.84
C ARG A 208 9.72 -11.09 -11.01
N ASN A 209 10.05 -11.46 -12.24
CA ASN A 209 10.39 -12.84 -12.57
C ASN A 209 11.88 -13.08 -12.81
N GLN A 210 12.68 -12.02 -13.02
CA GLN A 210 14.03 -12.14 -13.60
C GLN A 210 15.09 -11.29 -12.85
N GLY A 211 14.92 -11.14 -11.53
CA GLY A 211 15.95 -10.59 -10.64
C GLY A 211 15.89 -9.07 -10.42
N GLY A 212 14.68 -8.50 -10.36
CA GLY A 212 14.47 -7.09 -10.04
C GLY A 212 14.97 -6.12 -11.12
N THR A 213 15.12 -4.85 -10.76
CA THR A 213 15.50 -3.78 -11.70
C THR A 213 16.98 -3.82 -12.11
N GLY A 214 17.83 -4.49 -11.32
CA GLY A 214 19.27 -4.63 -11.62
C GLY A 214 19.60 -5.66 -12.72
N GLY A 215 18.65 -6.51 -13.09
CA GLY A 215 18.84 -7.62 -14.02
C GLY A 215 19.07 -7.20 -15.48
N ALA A 216 19.74 -8.05 -16.26
CA ALA A 216 19.92 -7.83 -17.71
C ALA A 216 18.58 -7.85 -18.48
N ALA A 217 17.63 -8.67 -18.01
CA ALA A 217 16.30 -8.75 -18.59
C ALA A 217 15.52 -7.43 -18.49
N TYR A 218 15.61 -6.74 -17.34
CA TYR A 218 14.96 -5.45 -17.15
C TYR A 218 15.54 -4.38 -18.09
N ARG A 219 16.86 -4.39 -18.34
CA ARG A 219 17.50 -3.49 -19.31
C ARG A 219 17.13 -3.76 -20.76
N GLU A 220 16.97 -5.03 -21.16
CA GLU A 220 16.50 -5.37 -22.51
C GLU A 220 15.03 -4.97 -22.68
N ALA A 221 14.20 -5.26 -21.68
CA ALA A 221 12.81 -4.83 -21.64
C ALA A 221 12.66 -3.31 -21.79
N ALA A 222 13.49 -2.51 -21.10
CA ALA A 222 13.49 -1.05 -21.24
C ALA A 222 13.77 -0.60 -22.68
N ARG A 223 14.81 -1.17 -23.31
CA ARG A 223 15.15 -0.87 -24.72
C ARG A 223 14.02 -1.24 -25.68
N GLN A 224 13.38 -2.39 -25.47
CA GLN A 224 12.29 -2.85 -26.31
C GLN A 224 11.04 -1.95 -26.18
N ILE A 225 10.64 -1.60 -24.95
CA ILE A 225 9.51 -0.69 -24.72
C ILE A 225 9.81 0.72 -25.24
N ASP A 226 11.03 1.22 -25.06
CA ASP A 226 11.41 2.53 -25.60
C ASP A 226 11.30 2.56 -27.14
N ALA A 227 11.67 1.47 -27.83
CA ALA A 227 11.48 1.34 -29.27
C ALA A 227 10.00 1.32 -29.68
N TYR A 228 9.11 0.75 -28.85
CA TYR A 228 7.65 0.81 -29.08
C TYR A 228 7.10 2.23 -28.88
N VAL A 229 7.51 2.90 -27.79
CA VAL A 229 7.16 4.30 -27.52
C VAL A 229 7.60 5.21 -28.67
N GLY A 230 8.83 5.03 -29.17
CA GLY A 230 9.36 5.80 -30.29
C GLY A 230 8.54 5.64 -31.57
N GLN A 231 8.08 4.43 -31.88
CA GLN A 231 7.24 4.17 -33.05
C GLN A 231 5.83 4.73 -32.90
N ILE A 232 5.22 4.64 -31.70
CA ILE A 232 3.93 5.28 -31.39
C ILE A 232 4.05 6.81 -31.57
N HIS A 233 5.09 7.42 -30.97
CA HIS A 233 5.36 8.84 -31.09
C HIS A 233 5.54 9.30 -32.56
N GLN A 234 6.22 8.51 -33.38
CA GLN A 234 6.40 8.82 -34.81
C GLN A 234 5.12 8.64 -35.65
N ARG A 235 4.22 7.74 -35.24
CA ARG A 235 3.00 7.44 -36.00
C ARG A 235 1.88 8.47 -35.77
N MET A 236 1.86 9.11 -34.61
CA MET A 236 0.86 10.10 -34.22
C MET A 236 0.99 11.42 -34.99
N ASP A 237 -0.15 12.03 -35.33
CA ASP A 237 -0.21 13.44 -35.73
C ASP A 237 -0.17 14.33 -34.48
N LEU A 238 1.04 14.61 -34.00
CA LEU A 238 1.27 15.47 -32.83
C LEU A 238 0.87 16.93 -33.06
N GLY A 239 0.53 17.34 -34.30
CA GLY A 239 -0.07 18.66 -34.54
C GLY A 239 -1.49 18.76 -33.98
N ARG A 240 -2.17 17.62 -33.82
CA ARG A 240 -3.57 17.53 -33.38
C ARG A 240 -3.76 16.66 -32.13
N GLY A 241 -2.81 15.80 -31.81
CA GLY A 241 -2.88 14.91 -30.65
C GLY A 241 -1.87 15.23 -29.56
N VAL A 242 -2.10 14.64 -28.38
CA VAL A 242 -1.16 14.65 -27.26
C VAL A 242 -0.81 13.22 -26.87
N LEU A 243 0.48 12.91 -26.86
CA LEU A 243 1.04 11.69 -26.29
C LEU A 243 1.48 11.97 -24.86
N LEU A 244 1.01 11.17 -23.91
CA LEU A 244 1.51 11.09 -22.54
C LEU A 244 2.17 9.72 -22.34
N VAL A 245 3.40 9.69 -21.83
CA VAL A 245 4.08 8.45 -21.43
C VAL A 245 4.40 8.53 -19.95
N VAL A 246 3.95 7.54 -19.18
CA VAL A 246 4.06 7.54 -17.71
C VAL A 246 4.35 6.14 -17.17
N GLY A 247 5.14 6.05 -16.09
CA GLY A 247 5.21 4.83 -15.29
C GLY A 247 4.01 4.68 -14.35
N ASP A 248 3.57 3.46 -14.04
CA ASP A 248 2.53 3.24 -13.01
C ASP A 248 3.10 3.25 -11.59
N HIS A 249 4.14 2.46 -11.36
CA HIS A 249 4.95 2.42 -10.15
C HIS A 249 6.34 1.86 -10.50
N GLY A 250 7.27 1.88 -9.56
CA GLY A 250 8.57 1.25 -9.73
C GLY A 250 8.68 -0.14 -9.09
N TYR A 251 9.91 -0.65 -9.06
CA TYR A 251 10.29 -1.89 -8.37
C TYR A 251 11.60 -1.69 -7.64
N THR A 252 11.77 -2.35 -6.50
CA THR A 252 13.07 -2.37 -5.82
C THR A 252 14.09 -3.19 -6.59
N ALA A 253 15.36 -3.05 -6.23
CA ALA A 253 16.46 -3.81 -6.84
C ALA A 253 16.27 -5.34 -6.79
N ASP A 254 15.56 -5.85 -5.77
CA ASP A 254 15.22 -7.27 -5.60
C ASP A 254 13.80 -7.64 -6.09
N GLY A 255 13.08 -6.72 -6.72
CA GLY A 255 11.77 -6.97 -7.35
C GLY A 255 10.57 -6.75 -6.44
N GLY A 256 10.73 -6.02 -5.35
CA GLY A 256 9.67 -5.62 -4.43
C GLY A 256 8.81 -4.46 -4.89
N ARG A 257 7.61 -4.34 -4.32
CA ARG A 257 6.57 -3.35 -4.69
C ARG A 257 5.62 -3.03 -3.54
N GLY A 258 4.76 -2.03 -3.71
CA GLY A 258 3.71 -1.68 -2.75
C GLY A 258 4.15 -0.73 -1.63
N GLY A 259 5.46 -0.51 -1.46
CA GLY A 259 6.03 0.36 -0.43
C GLY A 259 6.04 1.86 -0.78
N ALA A 260 6.68 2.64 0.09
CA ALA A 260 6.77 4.11 0.02
C ALA A 260 8.13 4.63 -0.45
N GLU A 261 9.05 3.73 -0.79
CA GLU A 261 10.40 4.04 -1.24
C GLU A 261 10.37 4.91 -2.50
N PRO A 262 11.30 5.87 -2.67
CA PRO A 262 11.35 6.72 -3.86
C PRO A 262 11.42 5.92 -5.17
N GLU A 263 12.15 4.80 -5.19
CA GLU A 263 12.23 3.95 -6.37
C GLU A 263 10.90 3.28 -6.75
N LEU A 264 9.94 3.20 -5.83
CA LEU A 264 8.58 2.70 -6.07
C LEU A 264 7.57 3.82 -6.34
N THR A 265 7.76 5.00 -5.73
CA THR A 265 6.81 6.12 -5.73
C THR A 265 7.12 7.19 -6.77
N GLN A 266 8.32 7.19 -7.36
CA GLN A 266 8.72 8.17 -8.40
C GLN A 266 8.71 7.55 -9.79
N GLN A 267 7.94 8.13 -10.71
CA GLN A 267 7.82 7.67 -12.09
C GLN A 267 8.14 8.80 -13.07
N PRO A 268 8.65 8.50 -14.28
CA PRO A 268 8.77 9.51 -15.32
C PRO A 268 7.39 9.87 -15.87
N LEU A 269 7.21 11.14 -16.19
CA LEU A 269 6.15 11.62 -17.07
C LEU A 269 6.77 12.45 -18.19
N VAL A 270 6.43 12.13 -19.43
CA VAL A 270 6.74 12.97 -20.58
C VAL A 270 5.51 13.17 -21.46
N LEU A 271 5.38 14.36 -22.03
CA LEU A 271 4.29 14.75 -22.92
C LEU A 271 4.86 15.26 -24.25
N ALA A 272 4.21 14.93 -25.36
CA ALA A 272 4.46 15.51 -26.67
C ALA A 272 3.15 15.86 -27.39
N GLY A 273 3.13 16.96 -28.14
CA GLY A 273 1.96 17.42 -28.88
C GLY A 273 1.96 18.92 -29.10
N GLY A 274 1.15 19.41 -30.03
CA GLY A 274 1.04 20.84 -30.37
C GLY A 274 0.52 21.70 -29.21
N LEU A 275 -0.30 21.09 -28.34
CA LEU A 275 -0.76 21.69 -27.11
C LEU A 275 0.19 21.57 -25.93
N VAL A 276 1.32 20.90 -26.08
CA VAL A 276 2.27 20.74 -24.97
C VAL A 276 3.19 21.94 -24.95
N SER A 277 3.45 22.48 -23.76
CA SER A 277 4.47 23.49 -23.49
C SER A 277 5.78 22.78 -23.14
N PRO A 278 6.78 22.72 -24.06
CA PRO A 278 8.02 22.01 -23.77
C PRO A 278 8.77 22.61 -22.58
N GLY A 279 9.35 21.76 -21.75
CA GLY A 279 10.04 22.18 -20.53
C GLY A 279 10.21 21.04 -19.53
N ASN A 280 11.14 21.24 -18.60
CA ASN A 280 11.29 20.38 -17.43
C ASN A 280 10.59 21.08 -16.25
N TYR A 281 9.54 20.46 -15.74
CA TYR A 281 8.70 21.00 -14.69
C TYR A 281 9.04 20.38 -13.34
N SER A 282 8.52 20.99 -12.27
CA SER A 282 8.60 20.42 -10.93
C SER A 282 7.82 19.11 -10.83
N ASP A 283 8.04 18.39 -9.74
CA ASP A 283 7.29 17.18 -9.42
C ASP A 283 5.77 17.42 -9.46
N VAL A 284 5.05 16.42 -9.97
CA VAL A 284 3.59 16.37 -10.07
C VAL A 284 3.07 15.11 -9.37
N TYR A 285 1.76 14.97 -9.18
CA TYR A 285 1.19 13.77 -8.56
C TYR A 285 0.56 12.84 -9.59
N GLN A 286 0.54 11.53 -9.31
CA GLN A 286 -0.11 10.55 -10.18
C GLN A 286 -1.61 10.84 -10.37
N THR A 287 -2.24 11.45 -9.37
CA THR A 287 -3.62 11.92 -9.39
C THR A 287 -3.88 13.04 -10.41
N ASP A 288 -2.85 13.78 -10.83
CA ASP A 288 -2.96 14.91 -11.75
C ASP A 288 -3.17 14.47 -13.21
N ILE A 289 -2.88 13.19 -13.52
CA ILE A 289 -2.91 12.64 -14.88
C ILE A 289 -4.34 12.64 -15.45
N ALA A 290 -5.30 12.07 -14.72
CA ALA A 290 -6.68 11.97 -15.21
C ALA A 290 -7.37 13.34 -15.45
N PRO A 291 -7.34 14.32 -14.53
CA PRO A 291 -7.96 15.63 -14.78
C PRO A 291 -7.25 16.40 -15.91
N THR A 292 -5.95 16.17 -16.11
CA THR A 292 -5.21 16.71 -17.27
C THR A 292 -5.70 16.07 -18.57
N ILE A 293 -5.86 14.75 -18.61
CA ILE A 293 -6.40 14.03 -19.78
C ILE A 293 -7.83 14.46 -20.10
N THR A 294 -8.72 14.56 -19.11
CA THR A 294 -10.12 14.98 -19.37
C THR A 294 -10.18 16.42 -19.87
N THR A 295 -9.32 17.31 -19.36
CA THR A 295 -9.17 18.68 -19.90
C THR A 295 -8.72 18.66 -21.36
N LEU A 296 -7.74 17.81 -21.69
CA LEU A 296 -7.27 17.60 -23.06
C LEU A 296 -8.29 16.90 -23.97
N LEU A 297 -9.34 16.30 -23.43
CA LEU A 297 -10.46 15.75 -24.22
C LEU A 297 -11.64 16.72 -24.29
N GLY A 298 -11.59 17.83 -23.54
CA GLY A 298 -12.70 18.77 -23.40
C GLY A 298 -13.89 18.20 -22.64
N VAL A 299 -13.67 17.24 -21.72
CA VAL A 299 -14.72 16.57 -20.94
C VAL A 299 -14.58 16.85 -19.45
N GLU A 300 -15.64 16.56 -18.70
CA GLU A 300 -15.67 16.70 -17.24
C GLU A 300 -14.59 15.88 -16.53
N PRO A 301 -14.01 16.38 -15.43
CA PRO A 301 -13.11 15.60 -14.59
C PRO A 301 -13.81 14.37 -13.99
N PRO A 302 -13.09 13.25 -13.76
CA PRO A 302 -13.68 12.09 -13.08
C PRO A 302 -14.21 12.46 -11.70
N GLY A 303 -15.36 11.90 -11.29
CA GLY A 303 -16.07 12.37 -10.09
C GLY A 303 -15.30 12.21 -8.77
N ALA A 304 -14.40 11.23 -8.69
CA ALA A 304 -13.55 11.01 -7.52
C ALA A 304 -12.14 11.61 -7.67
N ALA A 305 -11.82 12.25 -8.80
CA ALA A 305 -10.47 12.76 -9.07
C ALA A 305 -10.05 13.75 -7.99
N GLN A 306 -8.87 13.61 -7.37
CA GLN A 306 -8.28 14.51 -6.36
C GLN A 306 -7.05 15.29 -6.83
N GLY A 307 -6.56 15.04 -8.05
CA GLY A 307 -5.45 15.80 -8.62
C GLY A 307 -5.84 17.16 -9.20
N ARG A 308 -4.83 17.93 -9.56
CA ARG A 308 -4.96 19.21 -10.30
C ARG A 308 -4.71 19.02 -11.79
N ILE A 309 -5.10 20.01 -12.58
CA ILE A 309 -4.76 20.06 -14.01
C ILE A 309 -3.33 20.63 -14.15
N LEU A 310 -2.50 19.99 -14.98
CA LEU A 310 -1.13 20.40 -15.26
C LEU A 310 -1.08 21.53 -16.30
N PHE A 311 -1.75 22.66 -16.04
CA PHE A 311 -1.86 23.79 -16.98
C PHE A 311 -0.51 24.32 -17.43
N GLU A 312 0.51 24.28 -16.55
CA GLU A 312 1.86 24.72 -16.86
C GLU A 312 2.51 23.90 -17.99
N MET A 313 2.10 22.63 -18.17
CA MET A 313 2.59 21.76 -19.23
C MET A 313 1.78 21.89 -20.53
N LEU A 314 0.71 22.69 -20.54
CA LEU A 314 -0.23 22.82 -21.65
C LEU A 314 -0.24 24.22 -22.26
N ARG A 315 -0.75 24.32 -23.49
CA ARG A 315 -0.98 25.54 -24.27
C ARG A 315 -2.45 25.65 -24.60
N LEU A 316 -3.25 26.01 -23.61
CA LEU A 316 -4.69 26.19 -23.76
C LEU A 316 -5.04 27.68 -23.89
N PRO A 317 -6.10 28.03 -24.64
CA PRO A 317 -6.69 29.36 -24.58
C PRO A 317 -7.10 29.71 -23.15
N GLN A 318 -6.94 30.98 -22.76
CA GLN A 318 -7.26 31.43 -21.40
C GLN A 318 -8.71 31.13 -20.99
N ALA A 319 -9.64 31.15 -21.94
CA ALA A 319 -11.04 30.81 -21.71
C ALA A 319 -11.23 29.33 -21.35
N ASP A 320 -10.54 28.42 -22.06
CA ASP A 320 -10.56 26.99 -21.77
C ASP A 320 -9.88 26.70 -20.42
N THR A 321 -8.75 27.37 -20.13
CA THR A 321 -8.07 27.26 -18.83
C THR A 321 -8.98 27.68 -17.67
N ALA A 322 -9.64 28.84 -17.76
CA ALA A 322 -10.55 29.31 -16.72
C ALA A 322 -11.78 28.39 -16.55
N THR A 323 -12.34 27.90 -17.65
CA THR A 323 -13.49 26.99 -17.65
C THR A 323 -13.13 25.63 -17.06
N ALA A 324 -11.98 25.06 -17.43
CA ALA A 324 -11.51 23.78 -16.93
C ALA A 324 -11.20 23.85 -15.42
N GLN A 325 -10.59 24.94 -14.95
CA GLN A 325 -10.36 25.15 -13.51
C GLN A 325 -11.68 25.28 -12.74
N LEU A 326 -12.67 25.97 -13.31
CA LEU A 326 -14.00 26.09 -12.70
C LEU A 326 -14.71 24.74 -12.59
N LEU A 327 -14.67 23.91 -13.64
CA LEU A 327 -15.22 22.55 -13.62
C LEU A 327 -14.54 21.66 -12.58
N LEU A 328 -13.21 21.75 -12.47
CA LEU A 328 -12.47 21.01 -11.45
C LEU A 328 -12.87 21.46 -10.04
N ALA A 329 -13.03 22.77 -9.81
CA ALA A 329 -13.48 23.30 -8.53
C ALA A 329 -14.89 22.83 -8.18
N GLU A 330 -15.84 22.89 -9.11
CA GLU A 330 -17.21 22.39 -8.92
C GLU A 330 -17.22 20.90 -8.56
N GLN A 331 -16.46 20.08 -9.29
CA GLN A 331 -16.32 18.65 -9.00
C GLN A 331 -15.69 18.41 -7.62
N ARG A 332 -14.61 19.13 -7.29
CA ARG A 332 -13.91 19.01 -6.01
C ARG A 332 -14.80 19.35 -4.83
N ILE A 333 -15.60 20.42 -4.95
CA ILE A 333 -16.56 20.85 -3.92
C ILE A 333 -17.63 19.78 -3.70
N GLY A 334 -18.23 19.26 -4.78
CA GLY A 334 -19.22 18.19 -4.67
C GLY A 334 -18.66 16.94 -3.99
N LEU A 335 -17.42 16.57 -4.30
CA LEU A 335 -16.72 15.47 -3.63
C LEU A 335 -16.47 15.76 -2.15
N ALA A 336 -16.00 16.97 -1.81
CA ALA A 336 -15.70 17.38 -0.44
C ALA A 336 -16.94 17.36 0.46
N GLN A 337 -18.05 17.94 -0.01
CA GLN A 337 -19.33 17.92 0.70
C GLN A 337 -19.84 16.50 0.91
N THR A 338 -19.77 15.65 -0.12
CA THR A 338 -20.18 14.24 -0.05
C THR A 338 -19.38 13.46 0.99
N ILE A 339 -18.04 13.56 0.97
CA ILE A 339 -17.19 12.85 1.92
C ILE A 339 -17.39 13.36 3.34
N GLU A 340 -17.57 14.68 3.53
CA GLU A 340 -17.85 15.24 4.84
C GLU A 340 -19.19 14.75 5.39
N GLU A 341 -20.23 14.67 4.56
CA GLU A 341 -21.52 14.11 4.96
C GLU A 341 -21.39 12.63 5.37
N ILE A 342 -20.62 11.83 4.64
CA ILE A 342 -20.32 10.43 5.00
C ILE A 342 -19.60 10.33 6.35
N VAL A 343 -18.66 11.24 6.63
CA VAL A 343 -17.85 11.20 7.86
C VAL A 343 -18.61 11.73 9.09
N SER A 344 -19.33 12.84 8.93
CA SER A 344 -19.88 13.64 10.03
C SER A 344 -21.40 13.60 10.12
N GLY A 345 -22.10 13.23 9.05
CA GLY A 345 -23.55 13.18 8.94
C GLY A 345 -24.24 14.52 8.73
N GLN A 346 -23.52 15.65 8.77
CA GLN A 346 -24.05 17.00 8.52
C GLN A 346 -22.96 17.92 7.95
N PRO A 347 -23.26 18.83 7.02
CA PRO A 347 -22.25 19.72 6.44
C PRO A 347 -21.70 20.68 7.50
N SER A 348 -20.38 20.88 7.51
CA SER A 348 -19.75 21.91 8.33
C SER A 348 -19.97 23.31 7.75
N ASN A 349 -19.73 24.34 8.57
CA ASN A 349 -19.75 25.72 8.08
C ASN A 349 -18.72 25.96 6.96
N ALA A 350 -17.60 25.23 6.96
CA ALA A 350 -16.59 25.34 5.91
C ALA A 350 -17.10 24.74 4.60
N ALA A 351 -17.69 23.54 4.63
CA ALA A 351 -18.27 22.93 3.44
C ALA A 351 -19.49 23.69 2.90
N ALA A 352 -20.29 24.30 3.78
CA ALA A 352 -21.40 25.16 3.38
C ALA A 352 -20.92 26.48 2.72
N ALA A 353 -19.73 26.97 3.06
CA ALA A 353 -19.17 28.18 2.46
C ALA A 353 -18.67 27.97 1.02
N LEU A 354 -18.31 26.73 0.65
CA LEU A 354 -17.78 26.38 -0.67
C LEU A 354 -18.73 26.74 -1.82
N GLU A 355 -20.05 26.64 -1.60
CA GLU A 355 -21.05 27.03 -2.60
C GLU A 355 -20.96 28.51 -2.95
N SER A 356 -20.77 29.37 -1.94
CA SER A 356 -20.59 30.80 -2.15
C SER A 356 -19.31 31.12 -2.90
N ASP A 357 -18.21 30.41 -2.61
CA ASP A 357 -16.93 30.59 -3.30
C ASP A 357 -17.04 30.20 -4.78
N LEU A 358 -17.74 29.09 -5.07
CA LEU A 358 -18.01 28.64 -6.43
C LEU A 358 -18.90 29.62 -7.20
N GLU A 359 -19.99 30.10 -6.60
CA GLU A 359 -20.88 31.09 -7.22
C GLU A 359 -20.11 32.36 -7.61
N GLN A 360 -19.17 32.80 -6.76
CA GLN A 360 -18.34 33.96 -7.05
C GLN A 360 -17.44 33.73 -8.27
N ALA A 361 -16.82 32.55 -8.37
CA ALA A 361 -16.01 32.18 -9.53
C ALA A 361 -16.85 32.10 -10.82
N GLN A 362 -18.03 31.49 -10.76
CA GLN A 362 -18.98 31.39 -11.88
C GLN A 362 -19.44 32.77 -12.37
N GLN A 363 -19.81 33.67 -11.45
CA GLN A 363 -20.21 35.04 -11.79
C GLN A 363 -19.06 35.82 -12.44
N THR A 364 -17.83 35.63 -11.94
CA THR A 364 -16.65 36.28 -12.49
C THR A 364 -16.35 35.80 -13.91
N LEU A 365 -16.57 34.50 -14.19
CA LEU A 365 -16.47 33.95 -15.54
C LEU A 365 -17.55 34.53 -16.46
N ALA A 366 -18.79 34.62 -15.99
CA ALA A 366 -19.91 35.19 -16.74
C ALA A 366 -19.71 36.68 -17.09
N GLN A 367 -18.94 37.41 -16.28
CA GLN A 367 -18.50 38.79 -16.55
C GLN A 367 -17.30 38.88 -17.52
N ASN A 368 -16.87 37.75 -18.09
CA ASN A 368 -15.72 37.63 -18.99
C ASN A 368 -14.37 38.02 -18.35
N ASN A 369 -14.27 37.98 -17.01
CA ASN A 369 -13.01 38.15 -16.29
C ASN A 369 -12.32 36.79 -16.10
N LEU A 370 -11.69 36.30 -17.17
CA LEU A 370 -11.14 34.95 -17.23
C LEU A 370 -10.06 34.69 -16.16
N SER A 371 -9.14 35.65 -15.95
CA SER A 371 -8.10 35.52 -14.94
C SER A 371 -8.65 35.52 -13.51
N GLY A 372 -9.64 36.36 -13.23
CA GLY A 372 -10.27 36.40 -11.91
C GLY A 372 -11.07 35.12 -11.64
N ALA A 373 -11.80 34.62 -12.64
CA ALA A 373 -12.53 33.36 -12.54
C ALA A 373 -11.60 32.17 -12.26
N PHE A 374 -10.48 32.09 -12.99
CA PHE A 374 -9.46 31.07 -12.75
C PHE A 374 -8.93 31.12 -11.30
N GLN A 375 -8.53 32.31 -10.82
CA GLN A 375 -7.99 32.47 -9.47
C GLN A 375 -9.01 32.11 -8.38
N LEU A 376 -10.25 32.56 -8.53
CA LEU A 376 -11.31 32.25 -7.57
C LEU A 376 -11.67 30.75 -7.58
N ALA A 377 -11.76 30.13 -8.75
CA ALA A 377 -11.99 28.69 -8.86
C ALA A 377 -10.84 27.87 -8.25
N GLN A 378 -9.59 28.31 -8.43
CA GLN A 378 -8.44 27.68 -7.78
C GLN A 378 -8.53 27.77 -6.25
N LEU A 379 -8.85 28.95 -5.70
CA LEU A 379 -9.04 29.12 -4.26
C LEU A 379 -10.21 28.27 -3.73
N ALA A 380 -11.31 28.17 -4.47
CA ALA A 380 -12.44 27.33 -4.11
C ALA A 380 -12.08 25.84 -4.09
N GLN A 381 -11.27 25.38 -5.05
CA GLN A 381 -10.72 24.03 -5.07
C GLN A 381 -9.82 23.78 -3.84
N GLU A 382 -8.89 24.69 -3.53
CA GLU A 382 -8.00 24.59 -2.37
C GLU A 382 -8.79 24.51 -1.04
N SER A 383 -9.83 25.34 -0.87
CA SER A 383 -10.74 25.27 0.27
C SER A 383 -11.45 23.92 0.38
N ALA A 384 -11.83 23.33 -0.74
CA ALA A 384 -12.49 22.03 -0.76
C ALA A 384 -11.50 20.88 -0.47
N ASP A 385 -10.25 20.98 -0.92
CA ASP A 385 -9.17 20.07 -0.52
C ASP A 385 -8.92 20.12 1.01
N ASP A 386 -9.01 21.31 1.62
CA ASP A 386 -8.92 21.48 3.08
C ASP A 386 -10.06 20.79 3.83
N VAL A 387 -11.30 20.85 3.29
CA VAL A 387 -12.46 20.14 3.85
C VAL A 387 -12.26 18.62 3.78
N LEU A 388 -11.77 18.08 2.65
CA LEU A 388 -11.43 16.67 2.51
C LEU A 388 -10.39 16.22 3.54
N ALA A 389 -9.30 16.99 3.69
CA ALA A 389 -8.25 16.71 4.66
C ALA A 389 -8.74 16.82 6.11
N ALA A 390 -9.68 17.74 6.41
CA ALA A 390 -10.32 17.85 7.72
C ALA A 390 -11.21 16.64 8.02
N ALA A 391 -12.05 16.21 7.07
CA ALA A 391 -12.89 15.02 7.20
C ALA A 391 -12.07 13.75 7.47
N GLN A 392 -10.96 13.57 6.74
CA GLN A 392 -10.04 12.46 6.97
C GLN A 392 -9.44 12.47 8.39
N ARG A 393 -8.93 13.62 8.83
CA ARG A 393 -8.37 13.78 10.19
C ARG A 393 -9.42 13.55 11.27
N GLN A 394 -10.65 14.02 11.07
CA GLN A 394 -11.76 13.81 12.00
C GLN A 394 -12.08 12.31 12.14
N HIS A 395 -12.19 11.60 11.02
CA HIS A 395 -12.48 10.16 11.03
C HIS A 395 -11.40 9.36 11.76
N ILE A 396 -10.12 9.64 11.46
CA ILE A 396 -8.98 8.94 12.05
C ILE A 396 -8.89 9.24 13.55
N SER A 397 -8.84 10.53 13.93
CA SER A 397 -8.66 10.94 15.33
C SER A 397 -9.84 10.57 16.23
N GLY A 398 -11.07 10.57 15.70
CA GLY A 398 -12.28 10.22 16.44
C GLY A 398 -12.28 8.80 17.02
N LYS A 399 -11.49 7.89 16.44
CA LYS A 399 -11.37 6.48 16.90
C LYS A 399 -10.07 6.19 17.64
N GLN A 400 -9.06 7.06 17.57
CA GLN A 400 -7.74 6.81 18.16
C GLN A 400 -7.77 6.77 19.70
N LEU A 401 -8.58 7.60 20.38
CA LEU A 401 -8.61 7.62 21.84
C LEU A 401 -9.14 6.31 22.44
N SER A 402 -10.24 5.77 21.89
CA SER A 402 -10.81 4.51 22.36
C SER A 402 -9.86 3.33 22.10
N ARG A 403 -9.21 3.30 20.93
CA ARG A 403 -8.18 2.32 20.57
C ARG A 403 -6.96 2.43 21.49
N LEU A 404 -6.51 3.65 21.82
CA LEU A 404 -5.40 3.89 22.73
C LEU A 404 -5.70 3.36 24.13
N LEU A 405 -6.88 3.67 24.68
CA LEU A 405 -7.28 3.20 26.00
C LEU A 405 -7.35 1.67 26.06
N LEU A 406 -7.85 1.02 25.00
CA LEU A 406 -7.88 -0.44 24.90
C LEU A 406 -6.46 -1.03 24.81
N SER A 407 -5.62 -0.51 23.91
CA SER A 407 -4.22 -0.92 23.78
C SER A 407 -3.44 -0.76 25.08
N ALA A 408 -3.53 0.41 25.71
CA ALA A 408 -2.84 0.71 26.96
C ALA A 408 -3.33 -0.19 28.09
N GLY A 409 -4.64 -0.43 28.19
CA GLY A 409 -5.22 -1.35 29.17
C GLY A 409 -4.69 -2.78 29.02
N LEU A 410 -4.64 -3.30 27.78
CA LEU A 410 -4.12 -4.64 27.48
C LEU A 410 -2.61 -4.74 27.74
N LEU A 411 -1.83 -3.72 27.35
CA LEU A 411 -0.40 -3.64 27.63
C LEU A 411 -0.10 -3.59 29.13
N LEU A 412 -0.87 -2.82 29.90
CA LEU A 412 -0.74 -2.75 31.36
C LEU A 412 -1.11 -4.07 32.03
N LEU A 413 -2.16 -4.76 31.54
CA LEU A 413 -2.56 -6.07 32.04
C LEU A 413 -1.46 -7.11 31.79
N TRP A 414 -0.93 -7.17 30.57
CA TRP A 414 0.13 -8.12 30.18
C TRP A 414 1.47 -7.78 30.86
N GLY A 415 1.84 -6.50 30.92
CA GLY A 415 3.00 -6.01 31.65
C GLY A 415 2.90 -6.29 33.15
N GLY A 416 1.71 -6.12 33.75
CA GLY A 416 1.46 -6.45 35.16
C GLY A 416 1.59 -7.95 35.44
N LEU A 417 1.19 -8.81 34.50
CA LEU A 417 1.38 -10.26 34.56
C LEU A 417 2.87 -10.65 34.53
N LEU A 418 3.66 -9.96 33.69
CA LEU A 418 5.11 -10.10 33.66
C LEU A 418 5.77 -9.58 34.95
N TRP A 419 5.33 -8.43 35.48
CA TRP A 419 5.86 -7.84 36.72
C TRP A 419 5.61 -8.70 37.96
N ARG A 420 4.47 -9.41 38.00
CA ARG A 420 4.14 -10.36 39.08
C ARG A 420 5.06 -11.58 39.10
N ARG A 421 5.78 -11.87 38.01
CA ARG A 421 6.79 -12.94 38.01
C ARG A 421 7.99 -12.50 38.83
N ARG A 422 8.18 -13.16 39.98
CA ARG A 422 9.39 -13.07 40.78
C ARG A 422 10.08 -14.43 40.79
N GLY A 423 11.38 -14.44 40.52
CA GLY A 423 12.15 -15.66 40.45
C GLY A 423 13.64 -15.42 40.26
N LYS A 424 14.44 -16.44 40.60
CA LYS A 424 15.90 -16.43 40.51
C LYS A 424 16.43 -16.12 39.10
N TYR A 425 15.67 -16.49 38.07
CA TYR A 425 16.10 -16.42 36.66
C TYR A 425 15.44 -15.28 35.86
N VAL A 426 14.79 -14.29 36.51
CA VAL A 426 14.09 -13.20 35.79
C VAL A 426 15.06 -12.35 34.96
N SER A 427 16.24 -12.01 35.50
CA SER A 427 17.26 -11.26 34.75
C SER A 427 17.71 -12.02 33.49
N VAL A 428 17.89 -13.33 33.61
CA VAL A 428 18.28 -14.21 32.48
C VAL A 428 17.18 -14.24 31.42
N ILE A 429 15.90 -14.30 31.82
CA ILE A 429 14.76 -14.22 30.90
C ILE A 429 14.78 -12.90 30.11
N VAL A 430 15.03 -11.77 30.78
CA VAL A 430 15.09 -10.45 30.14
C VAL A 430 16.25 -10.37 29.14
N ILE A 431 17.45 -10.81 29.55
CA ILE A 431 18.63 -10.82 28.66
C ILE A 431 18.40 -11.75 27.45
N ALA A 432 17.85 -12.94 27.67
CA ALA A 432 17.53 -13.89 26.60
C ALA A 432 16.47 -13.35 25.63
N ALA A 433 15.46 -12.64 26.14
CA ALA A 433 14.44 -12.01 25.30
C ALA A 433 15.03 -10.85 24.48
N ALA A 434 15.85 -10.00 25.09
CA ALA A 434 16.56 -8.94 24.38
C ALA A 434 17.47 -9.50 23.28
N LEU A 435 18.22 -10.57 23.56
CA LEU A 435 19.04 -11.27 22.58
C LEU A 435 18.19 -11.81 21.42
N THR A 436 17.06 -12.45 21.72
CA THR A 436 16.13 -12.99 20.71
C THR A 436 15.64 -11.89 19.76
N VAL A 437 15.14 -10.79 20.30
CA VAL A 437 14.58 -9.69 19.48
C VAL A 437 15.69 -9.00 18.69
N ALA A 438 16.83 -8.72 19.30
CA ALA A 438 17.98 -8.14 18.60
C ALA A 438 18.47 -9.03 17.46
N LEU A 439 18.61 -10.34 17.70
CA LEU A 439 19.06 -11.28 16.67
C LEU A 439 18.07 -11.38 15.51
N TYR A 440 16.76 -11.32 15.78
CA TYR A 440 15.76 -11.28 14.72
C TYR A 440 15.97 -10.08 13.78
N HIS A 441 16.07 -8.88 14.34
CA HIS A 441 16.24 -7.66 13.53
C HIS A 441 17.60 -7.59 12.85
N ILE A 442 18.67 -8.09 13.48
CA ILE A 442 19.99 -8.23 12.84
C ILE A 442 19.90 -9.17 11.64
N LEU A 443 19.28 -10.35 11.79
CA LEU A 443 19.10 -11.30 10.68
C LEU A 443 18.24 -10.72 9.55
N TYR A 444 17.23 -9.92 9.89
CA TYR A 444 16.39 -9.21 8.92
C TYR A 444 17.21 -8.22 8.08
N GLN A 445 18.02 -7.37 8.73
CA GLN A 445 18.85 -6.39 8.04
C GLN A 445 20.02 -7.03 7.27
N LEU A 446 20.64 -8.09 7.80
CA LEU A 446 21.69 -8.84 7.09
C LEU A 446 21.19 -9.52 5.81
N GLN A 447 19.88 -9.72 5.68
CA GLN A 447 19.25 -10.22 4.45
C GLN A 447 18.92 -9.11 3.45
N GLY A 448 19.23 -7.85 3.76
CA GLY A 448 19.02 -6.70 2.89
C GLY A 448 17.59 -6.14 2.89
N PHE A 449 16.72 -6.57 3.81
CA PHE A 449 15.34 -6.09 3.87
C PHE A 449 15.23 -4.72 4.53
N GLU A 450 14.44 -3.84 3.93
CA GLU A 450 13.98 -2.59 4.53
C GLU A 450 12.66 -2.79 5.28
N TYR A 451 12.41 -2.01 6.34
CA TYR A 451 11.16 -2.07 7.11
C TYR A 451 10.01 -1.39 6.35
N SER A 452 9.59 -2.02 5.26
CA SER A 452 8.59 -1.51 4.32
C SER A 452 7.71 -2.64 3.77
N LEU A 453 6.55 -2.27 3.24
CA LEU A 453 5.64 -3.20 2.58
C LEU A 453 6.29 -3.90 1.38
N SER A 454 7.29 -3.27 0.76
CA SER A 454 8.15 -3.83 -0.30
C SER A 454 8.98 -5.04 0.13
N ALA A 455 9.11 -5.33 1.41
CA ALA A 455 9.74 -6.55 1.90
C ALA A 455 8.75 -7.74 1.93
N ILE A 456 7.46 -7.48 1.73
CA ILE A 456 6.36 -8.46 1.74
C ILE A 456 5.94 -8.78 0.29
N ASN A 457 6.89 -9.29 -0.50
CA ASN A 457 6.71 -9.46 -1.95
C ASN A 457 5.89 -10.69 -2.36
N ASP A 458 5.89 -11.71 -1.52
CA ASP A 458 5.24 -12.98 -1.77
C ASP A 458 4.70 -13.58 -0.46
N PHE A 459 3.38 -13.48 -0.28
CA PHE A 459 2.69 -14.02 0.89
C PHE A 459 2.77 -15.55 1.00
N SER A 460 3.21 -16.27 -0.03
CA SER A 460 3.41 -17.71 0.05
C SER A 460 4.73 -18.10 0.72
N THR A 461 5.80 -17.33 0.51
CA THR A 461 7.15 -17.63 1.03
C THR A 461 7.57 -16.74 2.20
N TRP A 462 7.06 -15.50 2.26
CA TRP A 462 7.39 -14.54 3.32
C TRP A 462 7.06 -15.03 4.74
N PRO A 463 5.89 -15.66 5.03
CA PRO A 463 5.59 -16.18 6.36
C PRO A 463 6.60 -17.23 6.85
N PHE A 464 7.10 -18.08 5.95
CA PHE A 464 8.14 -19.07 6.28
C PHE A 464 9.48 -18.40 6.61
N SER A 465 9.81 -17.32 5.92
CA SER A 465 11.01 -16.52 6.20
C SER A 465 10.94 -15.87 7.58
N VAL A 466 9.79 -15.31 7.96
CA VAL A 466 9.54 -14.81 9.33
C VAL A 466 9.67 -15.95 10.33
N ALA A 467 9.02 -17.09 10.08
CA ALA A 467 9.04 -18.23 10.99
C ALA A 467 10.45 -18.76 11.23
N ARG A 468 11.27 -18.87 10.18
CA ARG A 468 12.67 -19.26 10.28
C ARG A 468 13.48 -18.30 11.14
N ARG A 469 13.35 -16.98 10.91
CA ARG A 469 14.07 -15.96 11.70
C ARG A 469 13.66 -15.98 13.17
N VAL A 470 12.35 -16.07 13.46
CA VAL A 470 11.82 -16.18 14.82
C VAL A 470 12.32 -17.46 15.49
N ALA A 471 12.29 -18.60 14.80
CA ALA A 471 12.76 -19.88 15.34
C ALA A 471 14.25 -19.86 15.67
N VAL A 472 15.11 -19.41 14.75
CA VAL A 472 16.56 -19.29 14.99
C VAL A 472 16.84 -18.37 16.18
N SER A 473 16.14 -17.25 16.26
CA SER A 473 16.32 -16.27 17.34
C SER A 473 15.86 -16.83 18.70
N LEU A 474 14.73 -17.53 18.73
CA LEU A 474 14.22 -18.21 19.93
C LEU A 474 15.13 -19.34 20.40
N LEU A 475 15.76 -20.07 19.48
CA LEU A 475 16.75 -21.10 19.82
C LEU A 475 18.00 -20.49 20.46
N ALA A 476 18.46 -19.33 19.99
CA ALA A 476 19.58 -18.62 20.59
C ALA A 476 19.26 -18.15 22.03
N GLY A 477 18.12 -17.48 22.23
CA GLY A 477 17.68 -17.05 23.57
C GLY A 477 17.37 -18.22 24.50
N GLY A 478 16.69 -19.26 24.00
CA GLY A 478 16.40 -20.49 24.72
C GLY A 478 17.66 -21.27 25.10
N GLY A 479 18.68 -21.26 24.23
CA GLY A 479 20.00 -21.81 24.49
C GLY A 479 20.71 -21.11 25.64
N LEU A 480 20.65 -19.77 25.72
CA LEU A 480 21.19 -19.01 26.85
C LEU A 480 20.52 -19.42 28.17
N ILE A 481 19.20 -19.60 28.17
CA ILE A 481 18.47 -20.10 29.34
C ILE A 481 18.93 -21.50 29.72
N LEU A 482 19.01 -22.41 28.74
CA LEU A 482 19.45 -23.79 28.95
C LEU A 482 20.85 -23.84 29.57
N ILE A 483 21.82 -23.11 28.99
CA ILE A 483 23.20 -23.03 29.47
C ILE A 483 23.21 -22.49 30.91
N THR A 484 22.46 -21.43 31.20
CA THR A 484 22.41 -20.85 32.54
C THR A 484 21.82 -21.81 33.57
N LEU A 485 20.77 -22.54 33.22
CA LEU A 485 20.16 -23.54 34.10
C LEU A 485 21.13 -24.71 34.36
N MET A 486 21.90 -25.15 33.35
CA MET A 486 22.93 -26.17 33.51
C MET A 486 24.09 -25.70 34.40
N LEU A 487 24.62 -24.50 34.16
CA LEU A 487 25.73 -23.93 34.93
C LEU A 487 25.37 -23.69 36.40
N THR A 488 24.12 -23.28 36.66
CA THR A 488 23.62 -23.08 38.03
C THR A 488 23.20 -24.37 38.72
N GLY A 489 23.25 -25.52 38.03
CA GLY A 489 22.89 -26.82 38.57
C GLY A 489 21.41 -26.92 38.97
N GLU A 490 20.51 -26.26 38.24
CA GLU A 490 19.08 -26.26 38.57
C GLU A 490 18.44 -27.61 38.22
N GLU A 491 17.91 -28.31 39.22
CA GLU A 491 17.36 -29.66 39.06
C GLU A 491 15.83 -29.67 39.06
N ASN A 492 15.19 -28.56 39.41
CA ASN A 492 13.75 -28.49 39.55
C ASN A 492 13.08 -28.27 38.18
N TRP A 493 12.45 -29.34 37.64
CA TRP A 493 11.76 -29.31 36.36
C TRP A 493 10.65 -28.23 36.28
N LEU A 494 9.97 -27.91 37.39
CA LEU A 494 8.97 -26.82 37.43
C LEU A 494 9.62 -25.44 37.29
N ILE A 495 10.83 -25.26 37.82
CA ILE A 495 11.58 -24.00 37.66
C ILE A 495 12.08 -23.88 36.21
N ALA A 496 12.58 -24.97 35.63
CA ALA A 496 12.98 -25.01 34.23
C ALA A 496 11.82 -24.65 33.29
N LEU A 497 10.67 -25.32 33.43
CA LEU A 497 9.47 -25.01 32.63
C LEU A 497 8.96 -23.59 32.89
N GLY A 498 8.87 -23.16 34.15
CA GLY A 498 8.42 -21.81 34.48
C GLY A 498 9.31 -20.71 33.89
N THR A 499 10.62 -20.96 33.81
CA THR A 499 11.60 -20.06 33.18
C THR A 499 11.41 -20.03 31.67
N GLY A 500 11.31 -21.21 31.02
CA GLY A 500 11.06 -21.31 29.58
C GLY A 500 9.75 -20.66 29.14
N TYR A 501 8.65 -20.92 29.85
CA TYR A 501 7.36 -20.28 29.56
C TYR A 501 7.40 -18.75 29.83
N GLY A 502 8.20 -18.30 30.80
CA GLY A 502 8.39 -16.87 31.04
C GLY A 502 9.09 -16.16 29.91
N PHE A 503 10.12 -16.81 29.38
CA PHE A 503 10.82 -16.37 28.19
C PHE A 503 9.89 -16.32 26.97
N GLY A 504 9.12 -17.38 26.71
CA GLY A 504 8.14 -17.39 25.63
C GLY A 504 7.15 -16.22 25.73
N VAL A 505 6.53 -16.02 26.90
CA VAL A 505 5.57 -14.91 27.10
C VAL A 505 6.23 -13.54 26.94
N LEU A 506 7.46 -13.35 27.43
CA LEU A 506 8.15 -12.06 27.31
C LEU A 506 8.55 -11.76 25.86
N VAL A 507 9.08 -12.72 25.12
CA VAL A 507 9.43 -12.55 23.70
C VAL A 507 8.17 -12.23 22.88
N THR A 508 7.09 -12.99 23.08
CA THR A 508 5.80 -12.72 22.42
C THR A 508 5.26 -11.33 22.76
N PHE A 509 5.38 -10.89 24.02
CA PHE A 509 4.97 -9.55 24.43
C PHE A 509 5.76 -8.45 23.68
N VAL A 510 7.08 -8.59 23.57
CA VAL A 510 7.93 -7.60 22.88
C VAL A 510 7.62 -7.57 21.38
N PHE A 511 7.48 -8.72 20.73
CA PHE A 511 7.05 -8.78 19.32
C PHE A 511 5.65 -8.24 19.08
N ALA A 512 4.77 -8.25 20.09
CA ALA A 512 3.42 -7.68 19.97
C ALA A 512 3.39 -6.15 20.14
N LEU A 513 4.46 -5.48 20.60
CA LEU A 513 4.45 -4.03 20.84
C LEU A 513 4.14 -3.21 19.56
N PRO A 514 4.75 -3.50 18.38
CA PRO A 514 4.40 -2.79 17.16
C PRO A 514 2.94 -3.05 16.72
N LEU A 515 2.38 -4.23 17.01
CA LEU A 515 0.97 -4.52 16.74
C LEU A 515 0.02 -3.65 17.57
N PHE A 516 0.32 -3.40 18.84
CA PHE A 516 -0.48 -2.49 19.67
C PHE A 516 -0.41 -1.04 19.20
N TRP A 517 0.77 -0.60 18.73
CA TRP A 517 0.93 0.70 18.10
C TRP A 517 0.13 0.80 16.79
N ALA A 518 0.22 -0.22 15.93
CA ALA A 518 -0.52 -0.25 14.68
C ALA A 518 -2.05 -0.28 14.89
N PHE A 519 -2.53 -1.05 15.87
CA PHE A 519 -3.94 -1.06 16.25
C PHE A 519 -4.41 0.31 16.77
N TRP A 520 -3.57 1.02 17.52
CA TRP A 520 -3.92 2.36 17.98
C TRP A 520 -4.14 3.31 16.80
N GLN A 521 -3.26 3.25 15.79
CA GLN A 521 -3.37 4.09 14.59
C GLN A 521 -4.60 3.73 13.76
N ASN A 522 -4.73 2.47 13.35
CA ASN A 522 -5.61 2.08 12.25
C ASN A 522 -6.74 1.12 12.65
N GLY A 523 -6.72 0.62 13.89
CA GLY A 523 -7.62 -0.44 14.31
C GLY A 523 -7.21 -1.80 13.74
N TRP A 524 -8.16 -2.73 13.68
CA TRP A 524 -7.94 -4.12 13.27
C TRP A 524 -8.43 -4.41 11.84
N GLN A 525 -9.15 -3.48 11.22
CA GLN A 525 -9.71 -3.56 9.86
C GLN A 525 -9.62 -2.20 9.18
N VAL A 526 -9.56 -2.23 7.84
CA VAL A 526 -9.70 -1.03 6.99
C VAL A 526 -11.18 -0.62 6.95
N GLU A 527 -11.44 0.67 7.14
CA GLU A 527 -12.79 1.25 7.14
C GLU A 527 -12.95 2.23 5.97
N LEU A 528 -12.86 3.54 6.22
CA LEU A 528 -13.10 4.57 5.21
C LEU A 528 -11.85 4.93 4.41
N TYR A 529 -10.70 5.01 5.08
CA TYR A 529 -9.41 5.38 4.49
C TYR A 529 -8.42 4.24 4.59
N LEU A 530 -7.54 4.15 3.60
CA LEU A 530 -6.43 3.22 3.66
C LEU A 530 -5.43 3.63 4.75
N PRO A 531 -4.92 2.66 5.53
CA PRO A 531 -3.89 2.95 6.51
C PRO A 531 -2.54 3.19 5.85
N ALA A 532 -1.72 4.05 6.47
CA ALA A 532 -0.35 4.30 6.01
C ALA A 532 0.47 2.98 5.94
N VAL A 533 1.22 2.81 4.85
CA VAL A 533 1.86 1.52 4.51
C VAL A 533 2.92 1.07 5.51
N ASP A 534 3.58 2.00 6.20
CA ASP A 534 4.51 1.74 7.30
C ASP A 534 3.81 1.11 8.51
N VAL A 535 2.61 1.61 8.83
CA VAL A 535 1.77 1.04 9.88
C VAL A 535 1.24 -0.33 9.47
N VAL A 536 0.84 -0.50 8.20
CA VAL A 536 0.41 -1.80 7.66
C VAL A 536 1.54 -2.83 7.73
N PHE A 537 2.77 -2.44 7.38
CA PHE A 537 3.94 -3.30 7.49
C PHE A 537 4.11 -3.83 8.92
N TRP A 538 4.08 -2.94 9.92
CA TRP A 538 4.20 -3.34 11.32
C TRP A 538 3.00 -4.17 11.79
N GLN A 539 1.79 -3.85 11.35
CA GLN A 539 0.60 -4.62 11.68
C GLN A 539 0.71 -6.08 11.21
N ILE A 540 1.10 -6.30 9.95
CA ILE A 540 1.24 -7.64 9.38
C ILE A 540 2.44 -8.34 10.04
N THR A 541 3.61 -7.73 10.04
CA THR A 541 4.86 -8.32 10.52
C THR A 541 4.79 -8.70 11.99
N ALA A 542 4.37 -7.78 12.87
CA ALA A 542 4.25 -8.03 14.30
C ALA A 542 3.17 -9.08 14.62
N THR A 543 2.08 -9.14 13.83
CA THR A 543 1.08 -10.21 13.98
C THR A 543 1.69 -11.58 13.74
N PHE A 544 2.47 -11.75 12.65
CA PHE A 544 3.15 -13.02 12.37
C PHE A 544 4.25 -13.33 13.39
N GLU A 545 5.08 -12.36 13.76
CA GLU A 545 6.13 -12.53 14.76
C GLU A 545 5.57 -12.98 16.11
N ALA A 546 4.54 -12.28 16.62
CA ALA A 546 3.88 -12.63 17.87
C ALA A 546 3.20 -14.01 17.80
N MET A 547 2.50 -14.30 16.70
CA MET A 547 1.85 -15.60 16.48
C MET A 547 2.85 -16.75 16.50
N ILE A 548 3.93 -16.64 15.73
CA ILE A 548 4.94 -17.69 15.60
C ILE A 548 5.74 -17.82 16.90
N ALA A 549 6.11 -16.71 17.53
CA ALA A 549 6.80 -16.74 18.82
C ALA A 549 5.93 -17.39 19.90
N ALA A 550 4.63 -17.11 19.91
CA ALA A 550 3.69 -17.74 20.84
C ALA A 550 3.57 -19.25 20.57
N ALA A 551 3.42 -19.64 19.30
CA ALA A 551 3.32 -21.04 18.90
C ALA A 551 4.58 -21.84 19.28
N ILE A 552 5.77 -21.34 18.96
CA ILE A 552 7.04 -21.98 19.35
C ILE A 552 7.20 -21.96 20.87
N GLY A 553 6.86 -20.84 21.53
CA GLY A 553 6.94 -20.66 22.98
C GLY A 553 6.07 -21.63 23.79
N LEU A 554 5.00 -22.18 23.20
CA LEU A 554 4.18 -23.24 23.82
C LEU A 554 4.96 -24.56 23.99
N PHE A 555 5.82 -24.88 23.01
CA PHE A 555 6.50 -26.16 22.92
C PHE A 555 7.97 -26.12 23.36
N LEU A 556 8.68 -25.01 23.09
CA LEU A 556 10.11 -24.83 23.39
C LEU A 556 10.53 -25.16 24.84
N PRO A 557 9.74 -24.86 25.89
CA PRO A 557 10.13 -25.18 27.26
C PRO A 557 10.28 -26.69 27.54
N TRP A 558 9.60 -27.55 26.79
CA TRP A 558 9.61 -29.00 27.01
C TRP A 558 10.97 -29.65 26.67
N PRO A 559 11.55 -29.45 25.47
CA PRO A 559 12.92 -29.89 25.18
C PRO A 559 13.95 -29.37 26.18
N ILE A 560 13.86 -28.09 26.57
CA ILE A 560 14.76 -27.48 27.56
C ILE A 560 14.69 -28.22 28.89
N MET A 561 13.47 -28.48 29.39
CA MET A 561 13.27 -29.22 30.63
C MET A 561 13.79 -30.67 30.53
N LEU A 562 13.48 -31.37 29.44
CA LEU A 562 13.91 -32.76 29.23
C LEU A 562 15.44 -32.88 29.21
N LEU A 563 16.13 -31.95 28.55
CA LEU A 563 17.59 -31.90 28.52
C LEU A 563 18.18 -31.63 29.91
N ILE A 564 17.59 -30.72 30.68
CA ILE A 564 18.04 -30.46 32.06
C ILE A 564 17.86 -31.72 32.92
N VAL A 565 16.69 -32.35 32.90
CA VAL A 565 16.44 -33.58 33.66
C VAL A 565 17.43 -34.68 33.27
N PHE A 566 17.71 -34.84 31.97
CA PHE A 566 18.67 -35.81 31.47
C PHE A 566 20.11 -35.54 31.93
N VAL A 567 20.58 -34.29 31.78
CA VAL A 567 21.94 -33.88 32.19
C VAL A 567 22.12 -34.01 33.70
N THR A 568 21.12 -33.62 34.48
CA THR A 568 21.15 -33.76 35.93
C THR A 568 21.19 -35.22 36.36
N ARG A 569 20.36 -36.07 35.74
CA ARG A 569 20.33 -37.51 36.03
C ARG A 569 21.65 -38.20 35.69
N THR A 570 22.24 -37.87 34.54
CA THR A 570 23.54 -38.41 34.13
C THR A 570 24.67 -37.91 35.02
N ARG A 571 24.67 -36.63 35.41
CA ARG A 571 25.65 -36.08 36.36
C ARG A 571 25.61 -36.80 37.70
N ARG A 572 24.42 -37.07 38.26
CA ARG A 572 24.25 -37.83 39.51
C ARG A 572 24.73 -39.27 39.40
N LEU A 573 24.45 -39.94 38.27
CA LEU A 573 24.93 -41.30 38.02
C LEU A 573 26.46 -41.37 37.96
N LEU A 574 27.10 -40.33 37.41
CA LEU A 574 28.55 -40.24 37.30
C LEU A 574 29.24 -39.79 38.61
N SER A 575 28.56 -38.98 39.44
CA SER A 575 29.10 -38.50 40.73
C SER A 575 28.87 -39.44 41.91
N GLY A 576 27.99 -40.44 41.77
CA GLY A 576 27.67 -41.39 42.85
C GLY A 576 26.81 -40.81 43.98
N GLU A 577 26.17 -39.65 43.77
CA GLU A 577 25.30 -39.04 44.77
C GLU A 577 23.97 -39.82 44.94
N PRO A 578 23.55 -40.15 46.18
CA PRO A 578 22.32 -40.90 46.43
C PRO A 578 21.06 -40.09 46.08
N GLN A 579 19.99 -40.77 45.70
CA GLN A 579 18.69 -40.12 45.47
C GLN A 579 18.25 -39.37 46.75
N PRO A 580 17.83 -38.09 46.66
CA PRO A 580 17.19 -37.44 47.79
C PRO A 580 15.88 -38.19 48.10
N PRO A 581 15.55 -38.39 49.38
CA PRO A 581 14.34 -39.08 49.78
C PRO A 581 13.10 -38.37 49.19
N PRO A 582 12.04 -39.12 48.83
CA PRO A 582 10.80 -38.52 48.36
C PRO A 582 10.30 -37.54 49.42
N LYS A 583 10.08 -36.27 49.03
CA LYS A 583 9.41 -35.32 49.92
C LYS A 583 8.01 -35.85 50.20
N PRO A 584 7.58 -35.98 51.47
CA PRO A 584 6.26 -36.46 51.79
C PRO A 584 5.21 -35.55 51.16
N ASP A 585 4.25 -36.18 50.47
CA ASP A 585 3.08 -35.51 49.91
C ASP A 585 2.36 -34.77 51.03
N ALA A 586 2.37 -33.44 50.98
CA ALA A 586 1.48 -32.64 51.79
C ALA A 586 0.06 -32.85 51.26
N LEU A 587 -0.64 -33.84 51.83
CA LEU A 587 -2.09 -33.98 51.73
C LEU A 587 -2.75 -32.62 52.09
N PRO A 588 -3.80 -32.19 51.38
CA PRO A 588 -4.54 -30.99 51.76
C PRO A 588 -5.23 -31.25 53.11
N GLY A 589 -4.78 -30.57 54.15
CA GLY A 589 -5.47 -30.54 55.43
C GLY A 589 -6.80 -29.82 55.29
N LEU A 590 -7.89 -30.60 55.32
CA LEU A 590 -9.22 -30.13 55.71
C LEU A 590 -9.13 -29.63 57.15
N HIS A 591 -9.20 -28.31 57.33
CA HIS A 591 -9.62 -27.74 58.60
C HIS A 591 -11.15 -27.61 58.58
N LEU A 592 -11.77 -28.35 59.50
CA LEU A 592 -13.15 -28.21 59.94
C LEU A 592 -13.42 -26.81 60.52
#